data_AF-T1G411-F1
#
_entry.id   AF-T1G411-F1
#
_cell.length_a   1.000
_cell.length_b   1.000
_cell.length_c   1.000
_cell.angle_alpha   90.00
_cell.angle_beta   90.00
_cell.angle_gamma   90.00
#
_symmetry.space_group_name_H-M   'P 1'
#
loop_
_entity.id
_entity.type
_entity.pdbx_description
1 polymer ?
#
loop_
_entity_poly.entity_id
_entity_poly.type
_entity_poly.pdbx_seq_one_letter_code
_entity_poly.pdbx_strand_id
1 'polypeptide(L)'
;FFTCLFAVEMFLKIIADGPLEYIKNGFNIFDGFIVTLSLVELIQGGASGLSVLRTFRLLRILKLVRFLPALRYQLVVMLRTMDNVAMFFLLLVLFIFIFSVLGMNLFGCKFCDTRDQAKIHKGCKRKNFDSFLWAIITVFQILTQEDWHEVLYTGMSKTSPWASLYFIALMTFGNYVLFNLLVAILVEGFSAEAEVGLLFDWLID
;
A
#
# COMPACT_ATOMS: atom_id res chain seq x y z
N PHE A 1 -17.13 1.28 -27.82
CA PHE A 1 -18.09 2.40 -27.70
C PHE A 1 -17.80 3.30 -26.51
N PHE A 2 -18.06 2.89 -25.26
CA PHE A 2 -17.82 3.75 -24.07
C PHE A 2 -16.39 4.32 -23.97
N THR A 3 -15.36 3.52 -24.26
CA THR A 3 -13.96 4.00 -24.28
C THR A 3 -13.72 5.12 -25.29
N CYS A 4 -14.30 5.02 -26.50
CA CYS A 4 -14.19 6.07 -27.52
C CYS A 4 -14.90 7.35 -27.09
N LEU A 5 -16.09 7.23 -26.47
CA LEU A 5 -16.83 8.37 -25.92
C LEU A 5 -16.01 9.10 -24.85
N PHE A 6 -15.38 8.36 -23.93
CA PHE A 6 -14.52 8.95 -22.91
C PHE A 6 -13.22 9.52 -23.46
N ALA A 7 -12.67 8.93 -24.52
CA ALA A 7 -11.53 9.50 -25.22
C ALA A 7 -11.89 10.86 -25.86
N VAL A 8 -13.06 10.96 -26.49
CA VAL A 8 -13.56 12.22 -27.04
C VAL A 8 -13.81 13.24 -25.92
N GLU A 9 -14.46 12.86 -24.82
CA GLU A 9 -14.66 13.74 -23.66
C GLU A 9 -13.32 14.26 -23.10
N MET A 10 -12.30 13.40 -23.00
CA MET A 10 -10.95 13.77 -22.56
C MET A 10 -10.31 14.78 -23.51
N PHE A 11 -10.35 14.54 -24.82
CA PHE A 11 -9.81 15.45 -25.83
C PHE A 11 -10.51 16.81 -25.81
N LEU A 12 -11.83 16.84 -25.67
CA LEU A 12 -12.60 18.08 -25.57
C LEU A 12 -12.21 18.89 -24.33
N LYS A 13 -12.02 18.25 -23.18
CA LYS A 13 -11.57 18.91 -21.94
C LYS A 13 -10.17 19.50 -22.08
N ILE A 14 -9.23 18.79 -22.71
CA ILE A 14 -7.86 19.27 -22.92
C ILE A 14 -7.85 20.51 -23.84
N ILE A 15 -8.71 20.53 -24.87
CA ILE A 15 -8.83 21.67 -25.79
C ILE A 15 -9.52 22.86 -25.11
N ALA A 16 -10.55 22.63 -24.29
CA ALA A 16 -11.32 23.69 -23.64
C ALA A 16 -10.56 24.37 -22.49
N ASP A 17 -9.96 23.59 -21.58
CA ASP A 17 -9.28 24.12 -20.38
C ASP A 17 -7.79 24.43 -20.66
N GLY A 18 -7.24 23.88 -21.74
CA GLY A 18 -5.81 23.88 -22.02
C GLY A 18 -5.04 22.79 -21.24
N PRO A 19 -3.87 22.35 -21.74
CA PRO A 19 -3.14 21.22 -21.17
C PRO A 19 -2.61 21.48 -19.76
N LEU A 20 -2.25 22.72 -19.44
CA LEU A 20 -1.71 23.08 -18.12
C LEU A 20 -2.80 23.09 -17.04
N GLU A 21 -3.98 23.63 -17.34
CA GLU A 21 -5.09 23.67 -16.38
C GLU A 21 -5.72 22.28 -16.20
N TYR A 22 -5.73 21.46 -17.26
CA TYR A 22 -6.16 20.06 -17.19
C TYR A 22 -5.32 19.23 -16.19
N ILE A 23 -4.00 19.42 -16.20
CA ILE A 23 -3.06 18.72 -15.30
C ILE A 23 -3.18 19.24 -13.86
N LYS A 24 -3.60 20.48 -13.65
CA LYS A 24 -3.76 21.02 -12.30
C LYS A 24 -4.93 20.38 -11.53
N ASN A 25 -5.95 19.89 -12.22
CA ASN A 25 -7.09 19.22 -11.60
C ASN A 25 -6.86 17.70 -11.47
N GLY A 26 -6.61 17.24 -10.24
CA GLY A 26 -6.34 15.82 -9.94
C GLY A 26 -7.43 14.84 -10.42
N PHE A 27 -8.71 15.26 -10.44
CA PHE A 27 -9.81 14.43 -10.95
C PHE A 27 -9.76 14.27 -12.47
N ASN A 28 -9.30 15.30 -13.18
CA ASN A 28 -9.13 15.26 -14.63
C ASN A 28 -7.95 14.36 -15.00
N ILE A 29 -6.81 14.48 -14.31
CA ILE A 29 -5.68 13.54 -14.47
C ILE A 29 -6.11 12.10 -14.24
N PHE A 30 -6.83 11.84 -13.15
CA PHE A 30 -7.30 10.49 -12.84
C PHE A 30 -8.20 9.94 -13.95
N ASP A 31 -9.15 10.74 -14.46
CA ASP A 31 -10.00 10.34 -15.58
C ASP A 31 -9.19 10.06 -16.85
N GLY A 32 -8.25 10.95 -17.18
CA GLY A 32 -7.35 10.80 -18.32
C GLY A 32 -6.53 9.50 -18.24
N PHE A 33 -5.99 9.18 -17.06
CA PHE A 33 -5.26 7.94 -16.81
C PHE A 33 -6.11 6.68 -17.05
N ILE A 34 -7.37 6.68 -16.61
CA ILE A 34 -8.28 5.55 -16.86
C ILE A 34 -8.59 5.41 -18.36
N VAL A 35 -8.73 6.54 -19.07
CA VAL A 35 -8.98 6.56 -20.52
C VAL A 35 -7.77 6.06 -21.30
N THR A 36 -6.55 6.47 -20.94
CA THR A 36 -5.32 6.00 -21.61
C THR A 36 -5.09 4.51 -21.42
N LEU A 37 -5.24 3.99 -20.19
CA LEU A 37 -5.20 2.53 -19.93
C LEU A 37 -6.24 1.77 -20.77
N SER A 38 -7.43 2.35 -20.92
CA SER A 38 -8.53 1.75 -21.70
C SER A 38 -8.28 1.76 -23.21
N LEU A 39 -7.53 2.74 -23.73
CA LEU A 39 -7.12 2.80 -25.13
C LEU A 39 -6.00 1.81 -25.43
N VAL A 40 -5.02 1.68 -24.53
CA VAL A 40 -3.94 0.69 -24.64
C VAL A 40 -4.53 -0.73 -24.73
N GLU A 41 -5.52 -1.04 -23.90
CA GLU A 41 -6.22 -2.32 -23.92
C GLU A 41 -6.92 -2.60 -25.28
N LEU A 42 -7.52 -1.56 -25.88
CA LEU A 42 -8.23 -1.66 -27.17
C LEU A 42 -7.25 -1.95 -28.32
N ILE A 43 -6.11 -1.24 -28.36
CA ILE A 43 -5.09 -1.37 -29.41
C ILE A 43 -4.42 -2.76 -29.36
N GLN A 44 -4.24 -3.30 -28.15
CA GLN A 44 -3.53 -4.57 -27.96
C GLN A 44 -4.35 -5.82 -28.32
N GLY A 45 -5.64 -5.67 -28.63
CA GLY A 45 -6.45 -6.69 -29.30
C GLY A 45 -6.58 -8.05 -28.59
N GLY A 46 -6.20 -8.16 -27.32
CA GLY A 46 -6.30 -9.41 -26.55
C GLY A 46 -5.06 -10.31 -26.57
N ALA A 47 -3.87 -9.80 -26.93
CA ALA A 47 -2.62 -10.54 -26.80
C ALA A 47 -2.47 -11.17 -25.40
N SER A 48 -2.10 -12.46 -25.39
CA SER A 48 -2.18 -13.38 -24.23
C SER A 48 -1.32 -13.00 -23.01
N GLY A 49 -0.34 -12.10 -23.17
CA GLY A 49 0.60 -11.74 -22.09
C GLY A 49 0.05 -10.81 -21.00
N LEU A 50 -1.10 -10.17 -21.21
CA LEU A 50 -1.56 -9.07 -20.36
C LEU A 50 -3.01 -9.24 -19.89
N SER A 51 -3.38 -10.44 -19.44
CA SER A 51 -4.72 -10.69 -18.86
C SER A 51 -5.07 -9.77 -17.68
N VAL A 52 -4.06 -9.21 -16.99
CA VAL A 52 -4.24 -8.19 -15.95
C VAL A 52 -4.81 -6.87 -16.51
N LEU A 53 -4.52 -6.50 -17.76
CA LEU A 53 -5.10 -5.29 -18.36
C LEU A 53 -6.63 -5.36 -18.48
N ARG A 54 -7.20 -6.56 -18.52
CA ARG A 54 -8.65 -6.77 -18.50
C ARG A 54 -9.27 -6.42 -17.15
N THR A 55 -8.53 -6.60 -16.03
CA THR A 55 -9.03 -6.23 -14.70
C THR A 55 -9.02 -4.72 -14.49
N PHE A 56 -8.16 -3.96 -15.18
CA PHE A 56 -8.19 -2.50 -15.15
C PHE A 56 -9.48 -1.87 -15.70
N ARG A 57 -10.30 -2.62 -16.43
CA ARG A 57 -11.66 -2.19 -16.76
C ARG A 57 -12.51 -1.92 -15.52
N LEU A 58 -12.25 -2.63 -14.41
CA LEU A 58 -12.93 -2.40 -13.14
C LEU A 58 -12.61 -1.02 -12.58
N LEU A 59 -11.41 -0.46 -12.84
CA LEU A 59 -11.08 0.91 -12.42
C LEU A 59 -12.00 1.96 -13.05
N ARG A 60 -12.69 1.65 -14.15
CA ARG A 60 -13.72 2.55 -14.72
C ARG A 60 -14.88 2.77 -13.75
N ILE A 61 -15.15 1.85 -12.81
CA ILE A 61 -16.16 2.07 -11.76
C ILE A 61 -15.78 3.20 -10.82
N LEU A 62 -14.48 3.47 -10.65
CA LEU A 62 -13.99 4.60 -9.85
C LEU A 62 -14.36 5.94 -10.48
N LYS A 63 -14.79 5.98 -11.76
CA LYS A 63 -15.40 7.19 -12.31
C LYS A 63 -16.68 7.57 -11.56
N LEU A 64 -17.38 6.62 -10.94
CA LEU A 64 -18.59 6.88 -10.14
C LEU A 64 -18.34 7.82 -8.95
N VAL A 65 -17.11 7.83 -8.43
CA VAL A 65 -16.67 8.74 -7.36
C VAL A 65 -16.91 10.20 -7.73
N ARG A 66 -16.85 10.57 -9.02
CA ARG A 66 -17.12 11.95 -9.45
C ARG A 66 -18.57 12.37 -9.27
N PHE A 67 -19.48 11.40 -9.33
CA PHE A 67 -20.93 11.60 -9.22
C PHE A 67 -21.42 11.46 -7.78
N LEU A 68 -20.56 11.00 -6.86
CA LEU A 68 -20.84 10.86 -5.44
C LEU A 68 -20.12 11.96 -4.66
N PRO A 69 -20.71 13.17 -4.52
CA PRO A 69 -20.06 14.31 -3.88
C PRO A 69 -19.62 14.00 -2.43
N ALA A 70 -20.40 13.19 -1.71
CA ALA A 70 -20.04 12.73 -0.37
C ALA A 70 -18.73 11.92 -0.35
N LEU A 71 -18.56 10.98 -1.28
CA LEU A 71 -17.35 10.15 -1.37
C LEU A 71 -16.14 10.97 -1.82
N ARG A 72 -16.36 11.94 -2.73
CA ARG A 72 -15.35 12.90 -3.17
C ARG A 72 -14.79 13.75 -2.03
N TYR A 73 -15.69 14.33 -1.23
CA TYR A 73 -15.31 15.12 -0.06
C TYR A 73 -14.49 14.28 0.91
N GLN A 74 -14.94 13.06 1.21
CA GLN A 74 -14.27 12.17 2.14
C GLN A 74 -12.87 11.74 1.67
N LEU A 75 -12.68 11.46 0.38
CA LEU A 75 -11.36 11.15 -0.18
C LEU A 75 -10.39 12.34 -0.07
N VAL A 76 -10.86 13.56 -0.33
CA VAL A 76 -10.01 14.77 -0.23
C VAL A 76 -9.59 15.02 1.22
N VAL A 77 -10.51 14.85 2.17
CA VAL A 77 -10.20 14.96 3.61
C VAL A 77 -9.19 13.89 4.03
N MET A 78 -9.37 12.64 3.60
CA MET A 78 -8.44 11.53 3.89
C MET A 78 -7.04 11.76 3.30
N LEU A 79 -6.95 12.32 2.09
CA LEU A 79 -5.66 12.64 1.48
C LEU A 79 -4.95 13.79 2.21
N ARG A 80 -5.71 14.78 2.70
CA ARG A 80 -5.16 15.91 3.47
C ARG A 80 -4.61 15.49 4.83
N THR A 81 -5.22 14.49 5.48
CA THR A 81 -4.70 13.95 6.75
C THR A 81 -3.49 13.03 6.54
N MET A 82 -3.29 12.48 5.34
CA MET A 82 -2.18 11.58 5.04
C MET A 82 -0.81 12.27 5.10
N ASP A 83 -0.75 13.57 4.80
CA ASP A 83 0.50 14.36 4.83
C ASP A 83 1.12 14.39 6.23
N ASN A 84 0.28 14.49 7.27
CA ASN A 84 0.75 14.53 8.66
C ASN A 84 1.16 13.14 9.17
N VAL A 85 0.62 12.08 8.60
CA VAL A 85 0.93 10.68 8.96
C VAL A 85 2.18 10.16 8.21
N ALA A 86 2.56 10.80 7.10
CA ALA A 86 3.64 10.34 6.23
C ALA A 86 4.99 10.18 6.94
N MET A 87 5.32 11.08 7.88
CA MET A 87 6.59 11.03 8.63
C MET A 87 6.67 9.81 9.55
N PHE A 88 5.58 9.47 10.24
CA PHE A 88 5.50 8.28 11.09
C PHE A 88 5.46 7.00 10.27
N PHE A 89 4.77 7.01 9.13
CA PHE A 89 4.78 5.90 8.20
C PHE A 89 6.18 5.63 7.63
N LEU A 90 6.95 6.68 7.33
CA LEU A 90 8.35 6.55 6.90
C LEU A 90 9.22 5.90 7.97
N LEU A 91 9.02 6.25 9.25
CA LEU A 91 9.69 5.60 10.37
C LEU A 91 9.36 4.10 10.44
N LEU A 92 8.10 3.72 10.23
CA LEU A 92 7.69 2.31 10.17
C LEU A 92 8.37 1.57 9.00
N VAL A 93 8.42 2.18 7.81
CA VAL A 93 9.10 1.59 6.65
C VAL A 93 10.60 1.43 6.89
N LEU A 94 11.26 2.42 7.51
CA LEU A 94 12.67 2.33 7.89
C LEU A 94 12.92 1.21 8.90
N PHE A 95 12.03 1.07 9.89
CA PHE A 95 12.10 -0.02 10.86
C PHE A 95 11.99 -1.39 10.18
N ILE A 96 11.00 -1.57 9.29
CA ILE A 96 10.84 -2.79 8.49
C ILE A 96 12.10 -3.06 7.66
N PHE A 97 12.67 -2.02 7.03
CA PHE A 97 13.89 -2.14 6.24
C PHE A 97 15.08 -2.66 7.07
N ILE A 98 15.33 -2.06 8.24
CA ILE A 98 16.45 -2.44 9.13
C ILE A 98 16.31 -3.91 9.55
N PHE A 99 15.13 -4.30 10.05
CA PHE A 99 14.88 -5.68 10.47
C PHE A 99 14.91 -6.66 9.31
N SER A 100 14.47 -6.27 8.12
CA SER A 100 14.54 -7.12 6.92
C SER A 100 15.98 -7.44 6.55
N VAL A 101 16.86 -6.43 6.48
CA VAL A 101 18.28 -6.61 6.17
C VAL A 101 18.98 -7.43 7.27
N LEU A 102 18.68 -7.16 8.54
CA LEU A 102 19.24 -7.91 9.65
C LEU A 102 18.78 -9.38 9.62
N GLY A 103 17.49 -9.62 9.35
CA GLY A 103 16.91 -10.94 9.17
C GLY A 103 17.54 -11.71 8.01
N MET A 104 17.82 -11.06 6.87
CA MET A 104 18.55 -11.68 5.76
C MET A 104 19.96 -12.13 6.18
N ASN A 105 20.68 -11.31 6.93
CA ASN A 105 22.03 -11.66 7.41
C ASN A 105 22.01 -12.83 8.41
N LEU A 106 21.00 -12.91 9.28
CA LEU A 106 20.91 -13.97 10.29
C LEU A 106 20.32 -15.28 9.75
N PHE A 107 19.31 -15.19 8.89
CA PHE A 107 18.42 -16.29 8.52
C PHE A 107 18.40 -16.63 7.01
N GLY A 108 19.13 -15.89 6.19
CA GLY A 108 19.17 -16.09 4.74
C GLY A 108 19.54 -17.52 4.33
N CYS A 109 18.76 -18.10 3.43
CA CYS A 109 18.87 -19.47 2.91
C CYS A 109 18.70 -20.60 3.94
N LYS A 110 18.29 -20.30 5.19
CA LYS A 110 18.15 -21.31 6.26
C LYS A 110 16.71 -21.81 6.45
N PHE A 111 15.73 -21.06 5.96
CA PHE A 111 14.30 -21.35 6.14
C PHE A 111 13.76 -22.39 5.14
N CYS A 112 14.47 -22.62 4.03
CA CYS A 112 14.17 -23.68 3.09
C CYS A 112 14.60 -25.04 3.68
N ASP A 113 13.66 -25.99 3.76
CA ASP A 113 13.98 -27.34 4.21
C ASP A 113 14.43 -28.21 3.04
N THR A 114 15.73 -28.25 2.78
CA THR A 114 16.33 -29.04 1.68
C THR A 114 16.43 -30.53 2.01
N ARG A 115 15.99 -30.98 3.20
CA ARG A 115 16.20 -32.37 3.67
C ARG A 115 15.22 -33.39 3.09
N ASP A 116 14.08 -32.97 2.55
CA ASP A 116 13.13 -33.84 1.85
C ASP A 116 13.23 -33.61 0.34
N GLN A 117 13.85 -34.56 -0.38
CA GLN A 117 13.88 -34.60 -1.86
C GLN A 117 12.45 -34.49 -2.46
N ALA A 118 11.43 -34.97 -1.75
CA ALA A 118 10.02 -34.85 -2.13
C ALA A 118 9.43 -33.44 -1.98
N LYS A 119 10.02 -32.55 -1.17
CA LYS A 119 9.58 -31.15 -0.99
C LYS A 119 10.32 -30.15 -1.87
N ILE A 120 11.33 -30.57 -2.63
CA ILE A 120 12.02 -29.73 -3.61
C ILE A 120 11.02 -29.14 -4.63
N HIS A 121 9.97 -29.88 -4.97
CA HIS A 121 8.87 -29.40 -5.84
C HIS A 121 7.87 -28.45 -5.17
N LYS A 122 7.85 -28.36 -3.83
CA LYS A 122 6.88 -27.53 -3.09
C LYS A 122 7.33 -26.08 -2.88
N GLY A 123 8.54 -25.73 -3.31
CA GLY A 123 9.12 -24.41 -3.12
C GLY A 123 9.43 -24.11 -1.65
N CYS A 124 10.30 -23.12 -1.40
CA CYS A 124 10.53 -22.64 -0.04
C CYS A 124 9.24 -22.08 0.56
N LYS A 125 9.08 -22.18 1.88
CA LYS A 125 7.97 -21.51 2.58
C LYS A 125 7.98 -20.02 2.21
N ARG A 126 6.80 -19.46 1.93
CA ARG A 126 6.64 -18.03 1.56
C ARG A 126 7.20 -17.06 2.63
N LYS A 127 7.24 -17.50 3.89
CA LYS A 127 7.76 -16.77 5.05
C LYS A 127 9.26 -17.06 5.22
N ASN A 128 10.11 -16.44 4.41
CA ASN A 128 11.56 -16.65 4.42
C ASN A 128 12.35 -15.33 4.34
N PHE A 129 13.65 -15.41 4.59
CA PHE A 129 14.59 -14.28 4.59
C PHE A 129 15.63 -14.39 3.46
N ASP A 130 15.31 -15.08 2.36
CA ASP A 130 16.29 -15.39 1.31
C ASP A 130 16.49 -14.23 0.33
N SER A 131 15.43 -13.45 0.11
CA SER A 131 15.46 -12.26 -0.75
C SER A 131 14.90 -11.06 -0.01
N PHE A 132 15.31 -9.86 -0.42
CA PHE A 132 14.89 -8.61 0.20
C PHE A 132 13.37 -8.43 0.24
N LEU A 133 12.66 -8.72 -0.86
CA LEU A 133 11.20 -8.59 -0.92
C LEU A 133 10.52 -9.59 0.01
N TRP A 134 10.95 -10.86 0.02
CA TRP A 134 10.41 -11.87 0.93
C TRP A 134 10.72 -11.55 2.40
N ALA A 135 11.88 -11.00 2.70
CA ALA A 135 12.25 -10.55 4.05
C ALA A 135 11.34 -9.41 4.51
N ILE A 136 11.08 -8.40 3.66
CA ILE A 136 10.13 -7.31 3.95
C ILE A 136 8.74 -7.85 4.23
N ILE A 137 8.22 -8.73 3.37
CA ILE A 137 6.88 -9.32 3.58
C ILE A 137 6.86 -10.12 4.88
N THR A 138 7.90 -10.89 5.18
CA THR A 138 7.96 -11.70 6.40
C THR A 138 8.03 -10.83 7.66
N VAL A 139 8.82 -9.75 7.65
CA VAL A 139 8.88 -8.78 8.76
C VAL A 139 7.55 -8.05 8.92
N PHE A 140 6.93 -7.62 7.82
CA PHE A 140 5.59 -7.02 7.85
C PHE A 140 4.56 -7.98 8.43
N GLN A 141 4.58 -9.25 8.03
CA GLN A 141 3.69 -10.28 8.56
C GLN A 141 3.88 -10.50 10.08
N ILE A 142 5.13 -10.45 10.56
CA ILE A 142 5.40 -10.53 12.01
C ILE A 142 4.84 -9.31 12.74
N LEU A 143 4.96 -8.10 12.15
CA LEU A 143 4.42 -6.86 12.72
C LEU A 143 2.89 -6.85 12.78
N THR A 144 2.21 -7.45 11.80
CA THR A 144 0.75 -7.66 11.85
C THR A 144 0.35 -8.77 12.81
N GLN A 145 1.32 -9.41 13.48
CA GLN A 145 1.14 -10.51 14.42
C GLN A 145 0.52 -11.76 13.78
N GLU A 146 0.66 -11.91 12.46
CA GLU A 146 0.10 -13.03 11.73
C GLU A 146 1.11 -14.18 11.65
N ASP A 147 0.77 -15.32 12.26
CA ASP A 147 1.62 -16.53 12.28
C ASP A 147 3.09 -16.29 12.68
N TRP A 148 3.38 -15.26 13.46
CA TRP A 148 4.74 -14.89 13.85
C TRP A 148 5.46 -16.00 14.62
N HIS A 149 4.71 -16.76 15.44
CA HIS A 149 5.21 -17.91 16.18
C HIS A 149 5.79 -18.98 15.24
N GLU A 150 5.17 -19.21 14.08
CA GLU A 150 5.65 -20.21 13.10
C GLU A 150 7.03 -19.81 12.58
N VAL A 151 7.22 -18.52 12.27
CA VAL A 151 8.48 -17.97 11.77
C VAL A 151 9.54 -17.98 12.87
N LEU A 152 9.17 -17.66 14.11
CA LEU A 152 10.05 -17.74 15.28
C LEU A 152 10.53 -19.17 15.54
N TYR A 153 9.62 -20.15 15.63
CA TYR A 153 9.99 -21.54 15.89
C TYR A 153 10.81 -22.13 14.72
N THR A 154 10.49 -21.74 13.48
CA THR A 154 11.31 -22.11 12.32
C THR A 154 12.71 -21.50 12.42
N GLY A 155 12.81 -20.21 12.77
CA GLY A 155 14.10 -19.53 12.97
C GLY A 155 14.94 -20.21 14.04
N MET A 156 14.35 -20.53 15.20
CA MET A 156 15.04 -21.21 16.29
C MET A 156 15.51 -22.61 15.92
N SER A 157 14.65 -23.40 15.26
CA SER A 157 14.99 -24.77 14.87
C SER A 157 16.05 -24.86 13.76
N LYS A 158 16.11 -23.87 12.86
CA LYS A 158 17.06 -23.84 11.74
C LYS A 158 18.36 -23.09 12.05
N THR A 159 18.43 -22.34 13.15
CA THR A 159 19.64 -21.58 13.54
C THR A 159 20.09 -21.86 14.95
N SER A 160 19.50 -21.21 15.95
CA SER A 160 19.78 -21.40 17.36
C SER A 160 18.62 -20.86 18.22
N PRO A 161 18.48 -21.31 19.48
CA PRO A 161 17.48 -20.73 20.39
C PRO A 161 17.61 -19.21 20.60
N TRP A 162 18.83 -18.67 20.45
CA TRP A 162 19.11 -17.23 20.56
C TRP A 162 18.45 -16.39 19.45
N ALA A 163 18.03 -17.02 18.34
CA ALA A 163 17.23 -16.37 17.31
C ALA A 163 15.91 -15.80 17.83
N SER A 164 15.38 -16.34 18.94
CA SER A 164 14.18 -15.81 19.60
C SER A 164 14.32 -14.33 19.98
N LEU A 165 15.52 -13.87 20.34
CA LEU A 165 15.77 -12.47 20.71
C LEU A 165 15.49 -11.51 19.55
N TYR A 166 15.82 -11.90 18.32
CA TYR A 166 15.52 -11.10 17.13
C TYR A 166 14.00 -10.89 16.98
N PHE A 167 13.22 -11.96 17.08
CA PHE A 167 11.76 -11.90 16.89
C PHE A 167 11.07 -11.20 18.07
N ILE A 168 11.54 -11.40 19.30
CA ILE A 168 11.04 -10.69 20.48
C ILE A 168 11.31 -9.19 20.33
N ALA A 169 12.53 -8.79 19.97
CA ALA A 169 12.86 -7.38 19.73
C ALA A 169 12.00 -6.79 18.59
N LEU A 170 11.90 -7.50 17.47
CA LEU A 170 11.05 -7.10 16.34
C LEU A 170 9.60 -6.87 16.77
N MET A 171 9.04 -7.79 17.56
CA MET A 171 7.67 -7.71 18.05
C MET A 171 7.48 -6.55 19.05
N THR A 172 8.36 -6.41 20.03
CA THR A 172 8.25 -5.38 21.07
C THR A 172 8.44 -3.98 20.50
N PHE A 173 9.54 -3.74 19.78
CA PHE A 173 9.79 -2.42 19.19
C PHE A 173 8.83 -2.11 18.04
N GLY A 174 8.48 -3.12 17.24
CA GLY A 174 7.51 -2.98 16.15
C GLY A 174 6.13 -2.56 16.62
N ASN A 175 5.60 -3.25 17.64
CA ASN A 175 4.31 -2.87 18.23
C ASN A 175 4.38 -1.47 18.87
N TYR A 176 5.48 -1.12 19.53
CA TYR A 176 5.66 0.24 20.08
C TYR A 176 5.59 1.31 18.98
N VAL A 177 6.25 1.09 17.85
CA VAL A 177 6.16 1.99 16.68
C VAL A 177 4.72 2.07 16.15
N LEU A 178 4.03 0.94 16.01
CA LEU A 178 2.64 0.92 15.55
C LEU A 178 1.68 1.66 16.50
N PHE A 179 1.83 1.49 17.82
CA PHE A 179 1.03 2.22 18.80
C PHE A 179 1.29 3.72 18.74
N ASN A 180 2.56 4.14 18.62
CA ASN A 180 2.90 5.56 18.47
C ASN A 180 2.31 6.15 17.18
N LEU A 181 2.28 5.37 16.09
CA LEU A 181 1.63 5.78 14.84
C LEU A 181 0.12 5.91 15.00
N LEU A 182 -0.54 4.97 15.69
CA LEU A 182 -1.97 5.04 15.98
C LEU A 182 -2.30 6.29 16.82
N VAL A 183 -1.53 6.55 17.87
CA VAL A 183 -1.71 7.73 18.73
C VAL A 183 -1.52 9.01 17.92
N ALA A 184 -0.49 9.08 17.07
CA ALA A 184 -0.26 10.23 16.20
C ALA A 184 -1.45 10.50 15.27
N ILE A 185 -1.98 9.46 14.62
CA ILE A 185 -3.17 9.58 13.74
C ILE A 185 -4.39 10.05 14.52
N LEU A 186 -4.62 9.52 15.73
CA LEU A 186 -5.76 9.90 16.55
C LEU A 186 -5.66 11.36 17.03
N VAL A 187 -4.47 11.78 17.47
CA VAL A 187 -4.22 13.18 17.89
C VAL A 187 -4.47 14.12 16.72
N GLU A 188 -3.92 13.81 15.55
CA GLU A 188 -4.12 14.61 14.34
C GLU A 188 -5.61 14.65 13.93
N GLY A 189 -6.31 13.52 14.04
CA GLY A 189 -7.74 13.44 13.78
C GLY A 189 -8.57 14.34 14.70
N PHE A 190 -8.27 14.35 16.01
CA PHE A 190 -8.96 15.22 16.97
C PHE A 190 -8.60 16.70 16.79
N SER A 191 -7.35 17.01 16.46
CA SER A 191 -6.92 18.39 16.17
C SER A 191 -7.65 18.95 14.94
N ALA A 192 -7.83 18.16 13.89
CA ALA A 192 -8.57 18.57 12.70
C ALA A 192 -10.06 18.82 12.97
N GLU A 193 -10.70 18.01 13.83
CA GLU A 193 -12.10 18.19 14.20
C GLU A 193 -12.33 19.45 15.07
N ALA A 194 -11.39 19.74 15.98
CA ALA A 194 -11.45 20.93 16.84
C ALA A 194 -11.35 22.25 16.04
N GLU A 195 -10.48 22.33 15.02
CA GLU A 195 -10.40 23.51 14.15
C GLU A 195 -11.69 23.75 13.35
N VAL A 196 -12.33 22.67 12.86
CA VAL A 196 -13.58 22.77 12.12
C VAL A 196 -14.74 23.22 13.03
N GLY A 197 -14.79 22.73 14.27
CA GLY A 197 -15.78 23.16 15.27
C GLY A 197 -15.69 24.65 15.58
N LEU A 198 -14.48 25.17 15.82
CA LEU A 198 -14.25 26.59 16.13
C LEU A 198 -14.63 27.53 14.98
N LEU A 199 -14.38 27.10 13.73
CA LEU A 199 -14.81 27.87 12.55
C LEU A 199 -16.33 27.90 12.40
N PHE A 200 -17.02 26.81 12.79
CA PHE A 200 -18.48 26.74 12.73
C PHE A 200 -19.13 27.63 13.80
N ASP A 201 -18.58 27.65 15.02
CA ASP A 201 -19.03 28.54 16.11
C ASP A 201 -18.85 30.02 15.72
N TRP A 202 -17.69 30.40 15.17
CA TRP A 202 -17.45 31.76 14.66
C TRP A 202 -18.34 32.19 13.49
N LEU A 203 -18.98 31.25 12.80
CA LEU A 203 -19.88 31.52 11.68
C LEU A 203 -21.32 31.75 12.14
N ILE A 204 -21.64 31.34 13.37
CA ILE A 204 -22.98 31.41 13.97
C ILE A 204 -23.10 32.60 14.92
N ASP A 205 -21.99 33.11 15.45
CA ASP A 205 -21.87 34.36 16.23
C ASP A 205 -21.69 35.61 15.34
#